data_AF-W1XC72-F1
#
_entry.id   AF-W1XC72-F1
#
_cell.length_a   1.000
_cell.length_b   1.000
_cell.length_c   1.000
_cell.angle_alpha   90.00
_cell.angle_beta   90.00
_cell.angle_gamma   90.00
#
_symmetry.space_group_name_H-M   'P 1'
#
loop_
_entity.id
_entity.type
_entity.pdbx_description
1 polymer ?
#
loop_
_entity_poly.entity_id
_entity_poly.type
_entity_poly.pdbx_seq_one_letter_code
_entity_poly.pdbx_strand_id
1 'polypeptide(L)'
;RWPGPVTFVFPAPATTPRWLTGRFDSLAVRVTDHPLVVALCKAYGKPLVSTSANLSGLPPCRTVDEVRAQFGAAFPVVPGET
;
A
#
# COMPACT_ATOMS: atom_id res chain seq x y z
N ARG A 1 4.61 13.05 -10.84
CA ARG A 1 5.02 13.99 -9.77
C ARG A 1 4.25 13.65 -8.51
N TRP A 2 4.65 14.15 -7.34
CA TRP A 2 3.88 14.00 -6.11
C TRP A 2 3.11 15.27 -5.75
N PRO A 3 1.99 15.16 -5.03
CA PRO A 3 1.24 13.91 -4.76
C PRO A 3 0.73 13.26 -6.06
N GLY A 4 0.58 11.93 -6.10
CA GLY A 4 0.09 11.25 -7.30
C GLY A 4 0.39 9.74 -7.39
N PRO A 5 0.08 9.12 -8.54
CA PRO A 5 0.17 7.67 -8.74
C PRO A 5 1.61 7.17 -8.94
N VAL A 6 2.59 8.07 -9.06
CA VAL A 6 3.98 7.73 -9.39
C VAL A 6 4.75 7.28 -8.15
N THR A 7 5.35 6.09 -8.25
CA THR A 7 6.30 5.55 -7.28
C THR A 7 7.72 5.88 -7.72
N PHE A 8 8.55 6.34 -6.79
CA PHE A 8 9.97 6.60 -7.02
C PHE A 8 10.82 5.68 -6.15
N VAL A 9 12.00 5.30 -6.65
CA VAL A 9 12.98 4.49 -5.92
C VAL A 9 14.10 5.39 -5.44
N PHE A 10 14.39 5.36 -4.14
CA PHE A 10 15.47 6.15 -3.52
C PHE A 10 16.49 5.22 -2.85
N PRO A 11 17.77 5.61 -2.75
CA PRO A 11 18.71 4.96 -1.84
C PRO A 11 18.16 4.96 -0.42
N ALA A 12 18.25 3.83 0.27
CA ALA A 12 17.78 3.66 1.62
C ALA A 12 18.97 3.66 2.59
N PRO A 13 18.90 4.35 3.73
CA PRO A 13 19.96 4.26 4.75
C PRO A 13 20.03 2.84 5.30
N ALA A 14 21.22 2.41 5.74
CA ALA A 14 21.48 1.08 6.30
C ALA A 14 20.62 0.73 7.52
N THR A 15 20.06 1.75 8.19
CA THR A 15 19.10 1.60 9.30
C THR A 15 17.70 1.21 8.84
N THR A 16 17.40 1.26 7.54
CA THR A 16 16.12 0.81 6.98
C THR A 16 16.02 -0.71 7.11
N PRO A 17 14.94 -1.25 7.70
CA PRO A 17 14.81 -2.68 7.84
C PRO A 17 14.91 -3.44 6.52
N ARG A 18 15.70 -4.52 6.50
CA ARG A 18 15.94 -5.34 5.31
C ARG A 18 14.68 -6.02 4.79
N TRP A 19 13.67 -6.25 5.63
CA TRP A 19 12.38 -6.76 5.17
C TRP A 19 11.57 -5.73 4.37
N LEU A 20 11.96 -4.44 4.37
CA LEU A 20 11.36 -3.41 3.51
C LEU A 20 12.11 -3.26 2.18
N THR A 21 13.45 -3.31 2.19
CA THR A 21 14.26 -3.15 0.97
C THR A 21 14.52 -4.47 0.23
N GLY A 22 14.28 -5.60 0.89
CA GLY A 22 14.63 -6.93 0.40
C GLY A 22 16.14 -7.05 0.17
N ARG A 23 16.51 -7.46 -1.03
CA ARG A 23 17.92 -7.64 -1.43
C ARG A 23 18.62 -6.34 -1.86
N PHE A 24 17.94 -5.20 -1.89
CA PHE A 24 18.47 -3.94 -2.42
C PHE A 24 18.81 -2.94 -1.31
N ASP A 25 19.63 -1.95 -1.63
CA ASP A 25 19.94 -0.79 -0.76
C ASP A 25 19.10 0.44 -1.15
N SER A 26 17.93 0.20 -1.73
CA SER A 26 16.98 1.21 -2.17
C SER A 26 15.55 0.84 -1.76
N LEU A 27 14.67 1.83 -1.70
CA LEU A 27 13.28 1.69 -1.30
C LEU A 27 12.35 2.41 -2.28
N ALA A 28 11.29 1.71 -2.71
CA ALA A 28 10.21 2.28 -3.50
C ALA A 28 9.20 2.97 -2.58
N VAL A 29 8.95 4.26 -2.83
CA VAL A 29 8.02 5.08 -2.04
C VAL A 29 7.06 5.85 -2.95
N ARG A 30 5.87 6.15 -2.43
CA ARG A 30 4.86 6.95 -3.13
C ARG A 30 4.16 7.89 -2.16
N VAL A 31 4.03 9.16 -2.54
CA VAL A 31 3.15 10.12 -1.87
C VAL A 31 1.86 10.20 -2.66
N THR A 32 0.80 9.55 -2.15
CA THR A 32 -0.50 9.47 -2.81
C THR A 32 -1.32 10.75 -2.62
N ASP A 33 -2.15 11.04 -3.60
CA ASP A 33 -3.21 12.05 -3.59
C ASP A 33 -4.59 11.49 -3.22
N HIS A 34 -4.73 10.17 -3.00
CA HIS A 34 -6.01 9.56 -2.68
C HIS A 34 -6.51 10.01 -1.28
N PRO A 35 -7.62 10.77 -1.18
CA PRO A 35 -8.00 11.46 0.06
C PRO A 35 -8.17 10.53 1.27
N LEU A 36 -8.81 9.37 1.06
CA LEU A 36 -9.00 8.36 2.11
C LEU A 36 -7.68 7.83 2.67
N VAL A 37 -6.70 7.54 1.81
CA VAL A 37 -5.39 7.02 2.23
C VAL A 37 -4.57 8.12 2.89
N VAL A 38 -4.67 9.36 2.41
CA VAL A 38 -4.06 10.52 3.07
C VAL A 38 -4.59 10.68 4.49
N ALA A 39 -5.92 10.61 4.68
CA ALA A 39 -6.54 10.69 5.99
C ALA A 39 -6.10 9.53 6.90
N LEU A 40 -6.08 8.30 6.38
CA LEU A 40 -5.62 7.12 7.11
C LEU A 40 -4.17 7.26 7.59
N CYS A 41 -3.24 7.63 6.70
CA CYS A 41 -1.83 7.81 7.06
C CYS A 41 -1.62 8.97 8.04
N LYS A 42 -2.38 10.07 7.92
CA LYS A 42 -2.35 11.18 8.88
C LYS A 42 -2.83 10.76 10.25
N ALA A 43 -3.94 10.03 10.33
CA ALA A 43 -4.47 9.51 11.59
C ALA A 43 -3.54 8.48 12.24
N TYR A 44 -2.89 7.65 11.43
CA TYR A 44 -1.92 6.65 11.89
C TYR A 44 -0.56 7.26 12.30
N GLY A 45 -0.21 8.43 11.76
CA GLY A 45 1.03 9.15 12.08
C GLY A 45 2.28 8.61 11.40
N LYS A 46 2.16 7.66 10.46
CA LYS A 46 3.31 7.04 9.74
C LYS A 46 2.87 6.40 8.41
N PRO A 47 3.81 6.10 7.48
CA PRO A 47 3.46 5.46 6.21
C PRO A 47 3.03 3.99 6.39
N LEU A 48 2.38 3.46 5.35
CA LEU A 48 1.97 2.05 5.24
C LEU A 48 2.69 1.36 4.09
N VAL A 49 3.02 0.08 4.29
CA VAL A 49 3.39 -0.81 3.18
C VAL A 49 2.13 -1.06 2.35
N SER A 50 2.27 -0.99 1.02
CA SER A 50 1.15 -1.15 0.11
C SER A 50 1.50 -2.12 -1.01
N THR A 51 0.57 -3.01 -1.31
CA THR A 51 0.58 -3.92 -2.47
C THR A 51 -0.82 -3.98 -3.07
N SER A 52 -1.00 -4.60 -4.23
CA SER A 52 -2.33 -4.85 -4.78
C SER A 52 -3.10 -5.83 -3.90
N ALA A 53 -4.40 -5.60 -3.75
CA ALA A 53 -5.29 -6.46 -2.95
C ALA A 53 -5.66 -7.71 -3.76
N ASN A 54 -4.76 -8.69 -3.81
CA ASN A 54 -5.01 -10.01 -4.37
C ASN A 54 -4.14 -11.08 -3.73
N LEU A 55 -4.67 -12.31 -3.67
CA LEU A 55 -3.83 -13.48 -3.45
C LEU A 55 -3.01 -13.79 -4.71
N SER A 56 -1.92 -14.53 -4.52
CA SER A 56 -1.03 -14.92 -5.62
C SER A 56 -1.79 -15.68 -6.70
N GLY A 57 -1.65 -15.24 -7.96
CA GLY A 57 -2.33 -15.84 -9.11
C GLY A 57 -3.78 -15.38 -9.32
N LEU A 58 -4.35 -14.57 -8.42
CA LEU A 58 -5.71 -14.05 -8.56
C LEU A 58 -5.73 -12.60 -9.07
N PRO A 59 -6.82 -12.15 -9.72
CA PRO A 59 -6.97 -10.77 -10.13
C PRO A 59 -7.09 -9.82 -8.90
N PRO A 60 -6.66 -8.55 -9.05
CA PRO A 60 -6.83 -7.52 -8.02
C PRO A 60 -8.31 -7.25 -7.72
N CYS A 61 -8.63 -7.19 -6.43
CA CYS A 61 -9.95 -6.78 -5.96
C CYS A 61 -10.19 -5.30 -6.24
N ARG A 62 -11.37 -4.98 -6.77
CA ARG A 62 -11.85 -3.63 -7.09
C ARG A 62 -13.01 -3.19 -6.19
N THR A 63 -13.58 -4.10 -5.42
CA THR A 63 -14.68 -3.83 -4.48
C THR A 63 -14.42 -4.48 -3.13
N VAL A 64 -15.10 -4.00 -2.09
CA VAL A 64 -15.07 -4.60 -0.74
C VAL A 64 -15.53 -6.06 -0.76
N ASP A 65 -16.52 -6.39 -1.60
CA ASP A 65 -17.05 -7.75 -1.70
C ASP A 65 -16.04 -8.70 -2.36
N GLU A 66 -15.30 -8.24 -3.36
CA GLU A 66 -14.19 -9.01 -3.93
C GLU A 66 -13.08 -9.26 -2.91
N VAL A 67 -12.77 -8.27 -2.05
CA VAL A 67 -11.81 -8.46 -0.95
C VAL A 67 -12.32 -9.52 0.03
N ARG A 68 -13.58 -9.45 0.46
CA ARG A 68 -14.17 -10.46 1.36
C ARG A 68 -14.22 -11.85 0.75
N ALA A 69 -14.46 -11.94 -0.57
CA ALA A 69 -14.47 -13.21 -1.28
C ALA A 69 -13.08 -13.87 -1.34
N GLN A 70 -12.00 -13.09 -1.56
CA GLN A 70 -10.63 -13.64 -1.61
C GLN A 70 -10.00 -13.83 -0.22
N PHE A 71 -10.18 -12.87 0.70
CA PHE A 71 -9.45 -12.81 1.97
C PHE A 71 -10.28 -13.28 3.17
N GLY A 72 -11.57 -13.55 2.99
CA GLY A 72 -12.51 -14.01 4.01
C GLY A 72 -13.41 -12.90 4.55
N ALA A 73 -14.61 -13.28 5.00
CA ALA A 73 -15.67 -12.35 5.39
C ALA A 73 -15.29 -11.41 6.55
N ALA A 74 -14.42 -11.88 7.46
CA ALA A 74 -13.95 -11.11 8.62
C ALA A 74 -12.63 -10.36 8.38
N PHE A 75 -12.10 -10.36 7.14
CA PHE A 75 -10.88 -9.64 6.83
C PHE A 75 -11.11 -8.12 6.97
N PRO A 76 -10.24 -7.39 7.69
CA PRO A 76 -10.41 -5.96 7.89
C PRO A 76 -10.23 -5.22 6.56
N VAL A 77 -11.26 -4.52 6.13
CA VAL A 77 -11.28 -3.76 4.87
C VAL A 77 -11.93 -2.41 5.10
N VAL A 78 -11.26 -1.36 4.63
CA VAL A 78 -11.79 0.01 4.68
C VAL A 78 -12.63 0.24 3.43
N PRO A 79 -13.92 0.58 3.54
CA PRO A 79 -14.75 0.94 2.39
C PRO A 79 -14.30 2.29 1.83
N GLY A 80 -14.40 2.47 0.52
CA GLY A 80 -14.03 3.71 -0.15
C GLY A 80 -14.43 3.74 -1.61
N GLU A 81 -14.35 4.93 -2.20
CA GLU A 81 -14.57 5.17 -3.62
C GLU A 81 -13.23 5.50 -4.29
N THR A 82 -13.14 5.23 -5.59
CA THR A 82 -11.93 5.43 -6.42
C THR A 82 -11.85 6.86 -6.95
#